data_AF-I3S6L1-F1
#
_entry.id   AF-I3S6L1-F1
#
_cell.length_a   1.000
_cell.length_b   1.000
_cell.length_c   1.000
_cell.angle_alpha   90.00
_cell.angle_beta   90.00
_cell.angle_gamma   90.00
#
_symmetry.space_group_name_H-M   'P 1'
#
loop_
_entity.id
_entity.type
_entity.pdbx_description
1 polymer ?
#
loop_
_entity_poly.entity_id
_entity_poly.type
_entity_poly.pdbx_seq_one_letter_code
_entity_poly.pdbx_strand_id
1 'polypeptide(L)'
;MKPTILLSLCFFLFALTPYLFPLAFSQDPEQVKDAYGNPLVPGRRYSIVPALRGSRSGGVSPDKTGNQTCPLAVVQEYFECRDGKPVIFSVSNNSWNWYYLNRHPS
;
A
#
# COMPACT_ATOMS: atom_id res chain seq x y z
N MET A 1 15.48 -13.36 -51.91
CA MET A 1 14.21 -12.93 -51.27
C MET A 1 14.07 -11.43 -51.46
N LYS A 2 12.90 -10.93 -51.88
CA LYS A 2 12.70 -9.51 -52.18
C LYS A 2 12.78 -8.70 -50.86
N PRO A 3 13.57 -7.61 -50.78
CA PRO A 3 13.79 -6.87 -49.53
C PRO A 3 12.50 -6.31 -48.93
N THR A 4 11.46 -6.11 -49.75
CA THR A 4 10.11 -5.71 -49.33
C THR A 4 9.42 -6.72 -48.41
N ILE A 5 9.66 -8.02 -48.57
CA ILE A 5 9.05 -9.07 -47.74
C ILE A 5 9.69 -9.07 -46.35
N LEU A 6 11.01 -8.91 -46.30
CA LEU A 6 11.75 -8.83 -45.03
C LEU A 6 11.29 -7.60 -44.22
N LEU A 7 11.15 -6.45 -44.91
CA LEU A 7 10.72 -5.21 -44.29
C LEU A 7 9.28 -5.32 -43.76
N SER A 8 8.36 -5.89 -44.56
CA SER A 8 6.99 -6.17 -44.14
C SER A 8 6.91 -7.10 -42.93
N LEU A 9 7.77 -8.13 -42.87
CA LEU A 9 7.81 -9.07 -41.76
C LEU A 9 8.31 -8.39 -40.47
N CYS A 10 9.34 -7.54 -40.55
CA CYS A 10 9.84 -6.77 -39.42
C CYS A 10 8.77 -5.84 -38.85
N PHE A 11 8.01 -5.14 -39.70
CA PHE A 11 6.89 -4.30 -39.25
C PHE A 11 5.78 -5.10 -38.58
N PHE A 12 5.43 -6.28 -39.11
CA PHE A 12 4.43 -7.14 -38.51
C PHE A 12 4.86 -7.65 -37.12
N LEU A 13 6.12 -8.07 -36.99
CA LEU A 13 6.67 -8.51 -35.70
C LEU A 13 6.72 -7.37 -34.68
N PHE A 14 7.10 -6.16 -35.10
CA PHE A 14 7.11 -4.97 -34.23
C PHE A 14 5.69 -4.51 -33.84
N ALA A 15 4.68 -4.72 -34.68
CA ALA A 15 3.29 -4.44 -34.32
C ALA A 15 2.74 -5.46 -33.30
N LEU A 16 3.30 -6.67 -33.26
CA LEU A 16 2.87 -7.76 -32.37
C LEU A 16 3.52 -7.68 -30.97
N THR A 17 4.64 -6.99 -30.81
CA THR A 17 5.36 -6.87 -29.52
C THR A 17 4.53 -6.31 -28.37
N PRO A 18 3.67 -5.26 -28.50
CA PRO A 18 2.88 -4.77 -27.36
C PRO A 18 1.80 -5.74 -26.90
N TYR A 19 1.38 -6.68 -27.76
CA TYR A 19 0.37 -7.69 -27.43
C TYR A 19 0.98 -8.94 -26.77
N LEU A 20 2.21 -9.28 -27.14
CA LEU A 20 2.94 -10.42 -26.59
C LEU A 20 3.73 -10.07 -25.32
N PHE A 21 4.23 -8.84 -25.24
CA PHE A 21 4.99 -8.31 -24.12
C PHE A 21 4.31 -7.02 -23.66
N PRO A 22 3.28 -7.12 -22.78
CA PRO A 22 2.76 -5.93 -22.14
C PRO A 22 3.91 -5.24 -21.40
N LEU A 23 4.32 -4.08 -21.91
CA LEU A 23 5.30 -3.23 -21.25
C LEU A 23 4.68 -2.78 -19.93
N ALA A 24 5.21 -3.28 -18.81
CA ALA A 24 4.70 -3.03 -17.45
C ALA A 24 5.02 -1.61 -16.95
N PHE A 25 4.67 -0.58 -17.72
CA PHE A 25 4.93 0.82 -17.37
C PHE A 25 3.72 1.54 -16.75
N SER A 26 2.55 0.91 -16.63
CA SER A 26 1.47 1.43 -15.79
C SER A 26 1.61 0.87 -14.38
N GLN A 27 2.41 1.52 -13.53
CA GLN A 27 2.19 1.36 -12.09
C GLN A 27 0.95 2.16 -11.73
N ASP A 28 -0.23 1.56 -11.94
CA ASP A 28 -1.44 2.08 -11.32
C ASP A 28 -1.17 2.15 -9.80
N PRO A 29 -1.53 3.26 -9.16
CA PRO A 29 -1.29 3.43 -7.74
C PRO A 29 -1.98 2.28 -6.98
N GLU A 30 -1.19 1.49 -6.28
CA GLU A 30 -1.71 0.32 -5.55
C GLU A 30 -2.46 0.79 -4.31
N GLN A 31 -3.72 0.39 -4.21
CA GLN A 31 -4.56 0.78 -3.10
C GLN A 31 -4.15 0.08 -1.80
N VAL A 32 -4.07 0.83 -0.70
CA VAL A 32 -3.82 0.26 0.62
C VAL A 32 -5.06 -0.51 1.08
N LYS A 33 -4.84 -1.77 1.49
CA LYS A 33 -5.90 -2.68 1.94
C LYS A 33 -5.76 -3.00 3.42
N ASP A 34 -6.89 -3.27 4.06
CA ASP A 34 -6.93 -3.83 5.40
C ASP A 34 -6.57 -5.32 5.42
N ALA A 35 -6.53 -5.91 6.61
CA ALA A 35 -6.21 -7.33 6.80
C ALA A 35 -7.23 -8.30 6.16
N TYR A 36 -8.40 -7.81 5.74
CA TYR A 36 -9.42 -8.57 5.03
C TYR A 36 -9.34 -8.37 3.51
N GLY A 37 -8.37 -7.59 3.02
CA GLY A 37 -8.20 -7.29 1.61
C GLY A 37 -9.11 -6.17 1.09
N ASN A 38 -9.86 -5.49 1.95
CA ASN A 38 -10.69 -4.37 1.54
C ASN A 38 -9.86 -3.07 1.49
N PRO A 39 -10.12 -2.19 0.53
CA PRO A 39 -9.69 -0.80 0.57
C PRO A 39 -9.79 -0.11 1.94
N LEU A 40 -8.72 0.61 2.34
CA LEU A 40 -8.82 1.59 3.41
C LEU A 40 -9.75 2.74 2.99
N VAL A 41 -10.72 3.05 3.84
CA VAL A 41 -11.71 4.12 3.63
C VAL A 41 -11.38 5.30 4.57
N PRO A 42 -11.28 6.53 4.05
CA PRO A 42 -11.09 7.72 4.89
C PRO A 42 -12.17 7.86 5.96
N GLY A 43 -11.78 8.33 7.16
CA GLY A 43 -12.74 8.55 8.25
C GLY A 43 -13.16 7.29 9.01
N ARG A 44 -12.86 6.07 8.51
CA ARG A 44 -13.11 4.83 9.26
C ARG A 44 -12.01 4.57 10.29
N ARG A 45 -12.40 3.84 11.34
CA ARG A 45 -11.50 3.41 12.41
C ARG A 45 -10.80 2.12 12.03
N TYR A 46 -9.49 2.10 12.19
CA TYR A 46 -8.65 0.93 11.96
C TYR A 46 -7.68 0.75 13.13
N SER A 47 -7.44 -0.49 13.54
CA SER A 47 -6.33 -0.82 14.44
C SER A 47 -5.07 -1.05 13.62
N ILE A 48 -3.95 -0.46 14.05
CA ILE A 48 -2.64 -0.75 13.47
C ILE A 48 -2.02 -1.85 14.32
N VAL A 49 -1.87 -3.03 13.74
CA VAL A 49 -1.34 -4.24 14.40
C VAL A 49 -0.19 -4.84 13.58
N PRO A 50 0.67 -5.69 14.16
CA PRO A 50 1.73 -6.36 13.43
C PRO A 50 1.16 -7.20 12.29
N ALA A 51 1.85 -7.21 11.15
CA ALA A 51 1.43 -8.02 10.00
C ALA A 51 1.52 -9.53 10.27
N LEU A 52 2.48 -9.95 11.10
CA LEU A 52 2.71 -11.33 11.46
C LEU A 52 1.98 -11.68 12.76
N ARG A 53 1.09 -12.68 12.67
CA ARG A 53 0.46 -13.35 13.82
C ARG A 53 1.53 -14.06 14.68
N GLY A 54 1.29 -14.19 15.98
CA GLY A 54 2.23 -14.80 16.91
C GLY A 54 3.41 -13.90 17.30
N SER A 55 3.34 -12.60 16.97
CA SER A 55 4.33 -11.63 17.38
C SER A 55 4.26 -11.39 18.89
N ARG A 56 5.40 -11.10 19.53
CA ARG A 56 5.47 -10.67 20.94
C ARG A 56 4.99 -9.22 21.15
N SER A 57 4.14 -8.72 20.27
CA SER A 57 3.63 -7.35 20.33
C SER A 57 2.22 -7.27 19.76
N GLY A 58 1.49 -6.26 20.18
CA GLY A 58 0.14 -5.95 19.71
C GLY A 58 0.11 -4.68 18.88
N GLY A 59 -1.07 -4.05 18.87
CA GLY A 59 -1.31 -2.80 18.18
C GLY A 59 -0.70 -1.59 18.86
N VAL A 60 -1.11 -0.39 18.44
CA VAL A 60 -0.54 0.87 18.93
C VAL A 60 -1.53 1.66 19.79
N SER A 61 -1.03 2.29 20.84
CA SER A 61 -1.83 3.12 21.75
C SER A 61 -1.04 4.34 22.22
N PRO A 62 -1.70 5.47 22.57
CA PRO A 62 -1.06 6.53 23.32
C PRO A 62 -0.71 6.06 24.73
N ASP A 63 0.50 6.34 25.19
CA ASP A 63 0.96 6.06 26.56
C ASP A 63 1.95 7.13 27.04
N LYS A 64 2.23 7.11 28.35
CA LYS A 64 3.19 7.98 29.02
C LYS A 64 4.59 7.43 28.85
N THR A 65 5.58 8.30 28.70
CA THR A 65 7.00 7.90 28.69
C THR A 65 7.79 8.75 29.67
N GLY A 66 8.69 8.13 30.44
CA GLY A 66 9.46 8.79 31.49
C GLY A 66 8.56 9.41 32.56
N ASN A 67 8.80 10.68 32.92
CA ASN A 67 8.06 11.40 33.96
C ASN A 67 6.83 12.17 33.43
N GLN A 68 6.37 11.88 32.20
CA GLN A 68 5.22 12.56 31.63
C GLN A 68 3.92 12.17 32.34
N THR A 69 3.06 13.16 32.59
CA THR A 69 1.74 12.95 33.21
C THR A 69 0.63 12.68 32.18
N CYS A 70 0.83 13.10 30.92
CA CYS A 70 -0.08 12.90 29.79
C CYS A 70 0.47 11.86 28.80
N PRO A 71 -0.38 10.99 28.24
CA PRO A 71 0.03 9.96 27.29
C PRO A 71 0.22 10.53 25.88
N LEU A 72 1.37 11.14 25.62
CA LEU A 72 1.68 11.80 24.35
C LEU A 72 2.50 10.94 23.38
N ALA A 73 3.08 9.84 23.86
CA ALA A 73 3.86 8.94 23.01
C ALA A 73 2.95 7.86 22.41
N VAL A 74 3.14 7.52 21.14
CA VAL A 74 2.50 6.34 20.54
C VAL A 74 3.43 5.15 20.77
N VAL A 75 2.96 4.19 21.55
CA VAL A 75 3.71 2.98 21.88
C VAL A 75 3.06 1.76 21.26
N GLN A 76 3.85 0.72 21.02
CA GLN A 76 3.36 -0.58 20.63
C GLN A 76 3.06 -1.42 21.87
N GLU A 77 1.88 -2.02 21.91
CA GLU A 77 1.44 -2.90 22.99
C GLU A 77 2.34 -4.15 23.07
N TYR A 78 2.55 -4.67 24.28
CA TYR A 78 3.41 -5.83 24.50
C TYR A 78 2.74 -7.17 24.14
N PHE A 79 1.42 -7.24 24.11
CA PHE A 79 0.70 -8.50 23.90
C PHE A 79 -0.10 -8.45 22.61
N GLU A 80 0.01 -9.49 21.77
CA GLU A 80 -0.72 -9.60 20.49
C GLU A 80 -2.24 -9.47 20.66
N CYS A 81 -2.80 -9.95 21.78
CA CYS A 81 -4.23 -9.84 22.06
C CYS A 81 -4.71 -8.41 22.34
N ARG A 82 -3.80 -7.42 22.38
CA ARG A 82 -4.13 -6.01 22.52
C ARG A 82 -4.01 -5.32 21.17
N ASP A 83 -5.14 -5.05 20.54
CA ASP A 83 -5.21 -4.34 19.25
C ASP A 83 -4.86 -2.84 19.34
N GLY A 84 -4.65 -2.32 20.56
CA GLY A 84 -4.37 -0.92 20.81
C GLY A 84 -5.58 0.01 20.65
N LYS A 85 -5.33 1.29 20.38
CA LYS A 85 -6.36 2.29 20.12
C LYS A 85 -6.58 2.47 18.61
N PRO A 86 -7.83 2.36 18.11
CA PRO A 86 -8.11 2.59 16.70
C PRO A 86 -7.79 4.02 16.28
N VAL A 87 -7.20 4.16 15.09
CA VAL A 87 -6.88 5.43 14.44
C VAL A 87 -7.86 5.72 13.31
N ILE A 88 -7.94 6.99 12.93
CA ILE A 88 -8.67 7.44 11.75
C ILE A 88 -7.64 8.03 10.80
N PHE A 89 -7.58 7.49 9.58
CA PHE A 89 -6.80 8.11 8.52
C PHE A 89 -7.62 9.25 7.91
N SER A 90 -6.96 10.39 7.68
CA SER A 90 -7.53 11.56 7.01
C SER A 90 -6.55 12.04 5.93
N VAL A 91 -7.06 12.35 4.74
CA VAL A 91 -6.26 12.94 3.65
C VAL A 91 -6.40 14.45 3.75
N SER A 92 -5.28 15.18 3.72
CA SER A 92 -5.27 16.65 3.82
C SER A 92 -5.59 17.35 2.50
N ASN A 93 -5.68 16.61 1.38
CA ASN A 93 -5.87 17.17 0.04
C ASN A 93 -6.94 16.38 -0.73
N ASN A 94 -7.99 17.07 -1.16
CA ASN A 94 -9.34 16.53 -1.35
C ASN A 94 -9.58 15.81 -2.69
N SER A 95 -8.60 15.13 -3.27
CA SER A 95 -8.75 14.63 -4.65
C SER A 95 -9.15 13.15 -4.77
N TRP A 96 -9.02 12.35 -3.71
CA TRP A 96 -9.25 10.89 -3.82
C TRP A 96 -9.91 10.32 -2.57
N ASN A 97 -10.97 9.53 -2.78
CA ASN A 97 -11.71 8.84 -1.71
C ASN A 97 -10.98 7.61 -1.14
N TRP A 98 -9.71 7.39 -1.51
CA TRP A 98 -8.97 6.14 -1.27
C TRP A 98 -7.49 6.41 -0.97
N TYR A 99 -6.87 5.50 -0.20
CA TYR A 99 -5.44 5.53 0.12
C TYR A 99 -4.63 4.67 -0.86
N TYR A 100 -3.53 5.21 -1.36
CA TYR A 100 -2.62 4.53 -2.27
C TYR A 100 -1.21 4.45 -1.70
N LEU A 101 -0.48 3.39 -2.01
CA LEU A 101 0.93 3.24 -1.68
C LEU A 101 1.76 4.25 -2.47
N ASN A 102 2.51 5.08 -1.76
CA ASN A 102 3.45 5.99 -2.38
C ASN A 102 4.76 5.23 -2.64
N ARG A 103 4.86 4.54 -3.78
CA ARG A 103 6.07 3.80 -4.15
C ARG A 103 7.03 4.77 -4.85
N HIS A 104 8.14 5.13 -4.19
CA HIS A 104 9.26 5.74 -4.91
C HIS A 104 9.88 4.68 -5.83
N PRO A 105 10.19 5.02 -7.10
CA PRO A 105 10.94 4.11 -7.95
C PRO A 105 12.32 3.87 -7.32
N SER A 106 12.60 2.60 -7.01
CA SER A 106 13.87 2.10 -6.51
C SER A 106 14.95 2.14 -7.58
#